data_AF-A0A3B8ZIZ5-F1
#
_entry.id   AF-A0A3B8ZIZ5-F1
#
_cell.length_a   1.000
_cell.length_b   1.000
_cell.length_c   1.000
_cell.angle_alpha   90.00
_cell.angle_beta   90.00
_cell.angle_gamma   90.00
#
_symmetry.space_group_name_H-M   'P 1'
#
loop_
_entity.id
_entity.type
_entity.pdbx_description
1 polymer ?
#
loop_
_entity_poly.entity_id
_entity_poly.type
_entity_poly.pdbx_seq_one_letter_code
_entity_poly.pdbx_strand_id
1 'polypeptide(L)'
;MVLGWLWNGWFPVIKILWTSSFVLVSSGWSLVLLAAFYAIIDVIGLRKWSMPFVIIGVNAITIYIAQRFIDFSHMSKYFFSGAARISGYETTVLLAGVLLCKLLFLWFLYSKKVFLRV
;
A
#
# COMPACT_ATOMS: atom_id res chain seq x y z
N MET A 1 1.89 -18.67 -15.02
CA MET A 1 2.55 -19.29 -13.85
C MET A 1 3.04 -20.71 -14.12
N VAL A 2 2.15 -21.71 -14.30
CA VAL A 2 2.54 -23.12 -14.56
C VAL A 2 3.44 -23.28 -15.80
N LEU A 3 3.08 -22.64 -16.92
CA LEU A 3 3.89 -22.60 -18.14
C LEU A 3 5.29 -21.99 -17.94
N GLY A 4 5.44 -20.98 -17.06
CA GLY A 4 6.73 -20.34 -16.80
C GLY A 4 7.65 -21.17 -15.89
N TRP A 5 7.09 -21.97 -14.99
CA TRP A 5 7.85 -22.95 -14.20
C TRP A 5 8.25 -24.18 -15.03
N LEU A 6 7.43 -24.61 -15.99
CA LEU A 6 7.80 -25.65 -16.95
C LEU A 6 8.90 -25.18 -17.91
N TRP A 7 8.87 -23.90 -18.33
CA TRP A 7 9.91 -23.30 -19.17
C TRP A 7 11.25 -23.08 -18.44
N ASN A 8 11.26 -23.15 -17.10
CA ASN A 8 12.47 -23.03 -16.28
C ASN A 8 13.53 -24.10 -16.58
N GLY A 9 13.12 -25.26 -17.11
CA GLY A 9 14.04 -26.32 -17.49
C GLY A 9 14.91 -25.99 -18.72
N TRP A 10 14.45 -25.08 -19.59
CA TRP A 10 15.16 -24.68 -20.81
C TRP A 10 15.68 -23.24 -20.73
N PHE A 11 15.00 -22.38 -19.98
CA PHE A 11 15.40 -20.99 -19.78
C PHE A 11 15.19 -20.60 -18.31
N PRO A 12 16.27 -20.41 -17.53
CA PRO A 12 16.16 -20.19 -16.10
C PRO A 12 15.41 -18.88 -15.78
N VAL A 13 14.62 -18.93 -14.71
CA VAL A 13 13.89 -17.78 -14.18
C VAL A 13 14.88 -16.87 -13.45
N ILE A 14 15.46 -15.91 -14.18
CA ILE A 14 16.43 -14.95 -13.65
C ILE A 14 15.79 -13.56 -13.64
N LYS A 15 15.48 -13.06 -12.44
CA LYS A 15 14.89 -11.73 -12.23
C LYS A 15 15.78 -10.61 -12.78
N ILE A 16 17.10 -10.77 -12.69
CA ILE A 16 18.10 -9.77 -13.10
C ILE A 16 18.20 -9.63 -14.62
N LEU A 17 17.95 -10.71 -15.38
CA LEU A 17 18.01 -10.73 -16.84
C LEU A 17 16.63 -10.56 -17.49
N TRP A 18 15.58 -10.37 -16.69
CA TRP A 18 14.21 -10.15 -17.18
C TRP A 18 13.76 -11.21 -18.21
N THR A 19 14.08 -12.48 -17.94
CA THR A 19 13.84 -13.57 -18.91
C THR A 19 12.36 -13.79 -19.18
N SER A 20 12.01 -14.28 -20.38
CA SER A 20 10.60 -14.54 -20.75
C SER A 20 9.91 -15.50 -19.78
N SER A 21 10.62 -16.48 -19.23
CA SER A 21 10.13 -17.36 -18.15
C SER A 21 9.77 -16.57 -16.88
N PHE A 22 10.60 -15.61 -16.48
CA PHE A 22 10.32 -14.73 -15.35
C PHE A 22 9.09 -13.86 -15.59
N VAL A 23 8.94 -13.28 -16.77
CA VAL A 23 7.76 -12.47 -17.15
C VAL A 23 6.47 -13.30 -17.14
N LEU A 24 6.51 -14.55 -17.60
CA LEU A 24 5.37 -15.49 -17.56
C LEU A 24 4.97 -15.93 -16.14
N VAL A 25 5.94 -16.01 -15.23
CA VAL A 25 5.68 -16.29 -13.82
C VAL A 25 5.11 -15.06 -13.13
N SER A 26 5.72 -13.88 -13.31
CA SER A 26 5.29 -12.63 -12.67
C SER A 26 3.90 -12.20 -13.15
N SER A 27 3.64 -12.23 -14.46
CA SER A 27 2.31 -11.93 -15.04
C SER A 27 1.24 -12.90 -14.55
N GLY A 28 1.59 -14.18 -14.40
CA GLY A 28 0.69 -15.17 -13.81
C GLY A 28 0.28 -14.82 -12.38
N TRP A 29 1.24 -14.42 -11.54
CA TRP A 29 0.96 -13.96 -10.17
C TRP A 29 0.12 -12.67 -10.17
N SER A 30 0.40 -11.73 -11.07
CA SER A 30 -0.40 -10.50 -11.21
C SER A 30 -1.85 -10.80 -11.56
N LEU A 31 -2.11 -11.74 -12.47
CA LEU A 31 -3.48 -12.16 -12.85
C LEU A 31 -4.21 -12.85 -11.70
N VAL A 32 -3.52 -13.72 -10.94
CA VAL A 32 -4.12 -14.38 -9.77
C VAL A 32 -4.50 -13.36 -8.70
N LEU A 33 -3.61 -12.41 -8.40
CA LEU A 33 -3.91 -11.33 -7.45
C LEU A 33 -5.07 -10.46 -7.94
N LEU A 34 -5.09 -10.12 -9.23
CA LEU A 34 -6.20 -9.36 -9.84
C LEU A 34 -7.53 -10.11 -9.68
N ALA A 35 -7.56 -11.40 -10.02
CA ALA A 35 -8.74 -12.24 -9.90
C ALA A 35 -9.20 -12.37 -8.44
N ALA A 36 -8.27 -12.52 -7.49
CA ALA A 36 -8.57 -12.58 -6.07
C ALA A 36 -9.20 -11.28 -5.56
N PHE A 37 -8.61 -10.12 -5.88
CA PHE A 37 -9.19 -8.83 -5.48
C PHE A 37 -10.54 -8.57 -6.15
N TYR A 38 -10.69 -8.91 -7.42
CA TYR A 38 -11.98 -8.81 -8.13
C TYR A 38 -13.05 -9.68 -7.47
N ALA A 39 -12.74 -10.94 -7.17
CA ALA A 39 -13.68 -11.83 -6.48
C ALA A 39 -14.07 -11.29 -5.11
N ILE A 40 -13.11 -10.81 -4.30
CA ILE A 40 -13.39 -10.32 -2.94
C ILE A 40 -14.20 -9.02 -2.96
N ILE A 41 -13.87 -8.09 -3.84
CA ILE A 41 -14.44 -6.74 -3.84
C ILE A 41 -15.76 -6.68 -4.63
N ASP A 42 -15.79 -7.30 -5.81
CA ASP A 42 -16.92 -7.18 -6.74
C ASP A 42 -17.89 -8.36 -6.72
N VAL A 43 -17.41 -9.59 -6.48
CA VAL A 43 -18.30 -10.77 -6.40
C VAL A 43 -18.85 -10.97 -4.99
N ILE A 44 -17.98 -10.94 -3.96
CA ILE A 44 -18.36 -11.13 -2.55
C ILE A 44 -18.89 -9.82 -1.94
N GLY A 45 -18.56 -8.66 -2.53
CA GLY A 45 -19.07 -7.36 -2.10
C GLY A 45 -18.42 -6.81 -0.82
N LEU A 46 -17.27 -7.35 -0.39
CA LEU A 46 -16.55 -6.89 0.81
C LEU A 46 -15.76 -5.60 0.57
N ARG A 47 -16.48 -4.52 0.28
CA ARG A 47 -15.90 -3.20 -0.04
C ARG A 47 -15.41 -2.42 1.18
N LYS A 48 -15.91 -2.74 2.38
CA LYS A 48 -15.57 -1.98 3.60
C LYS A 48 -14.09 -2.09 3.99
N TRP A 49 -13.46 -3.25 3.76
CA TRP A 49 -12.05 -3.48 4.08
C TRP A 49 -11.09 -2.83 3.08
N SER A 50 -11.53 -2.60 1.83
CA SER A 50 -10.72 -1.93 0.81
C SER A 50 -10.75 -0.40 0.92
N MET A 51 -11.69 0.18 1.66
CA MET A 51 -11.82 1.64 1.85
C MET A 51 -10.51 2.36 2.22
N PRO A 52 -9.72 1.95 3.23
CA PRO A 52 -8.47 2.63 3.56
C PRO A 52 -7.47 2.58 2.39
N PHE A 53 -7.37 1.46 1.69
CA PHE A 53 -6.50 1.30 0.52
C PHE A 53 -6.93 2.19 -0.64
N VAL A 54 -8.25 2.30 -0.89
CA VAL A 54 -8.81 3.18 -1.92
C VAL A 54 -8.53 4.65 -1.58
N ILE A 55 -8.73 5.06 -0.32
CA ILE A 55 -8.49 6.44 0.12
C ILE A 55 -7.02 6.84 -0.07
N ILE A 56 -6.08 5.94 0.24
CA ILE A 56 -4.65 6.14 -0.02
C ILE A 56 -4.38 6.21 -1.52
N GLY A 57 -4.91 5.25 -2.29
CA GLY A 57 -4.65 5.14 -3.74
C GLY A 57 -5.13 6.35 -4.53
N VAL A 58 -6.33 6.84 -4.24
CA VAL A 58 -6.92 8.00 -4.95
C VAL A 58 -6.18 9.31 -4.64
N ASN A 59 -5.48 9.40 -3.50
CA ASN A 59 -4.73 10.59 -3.07
C ASN A 59 -3.22 10.36 -2.96
N ALA A 60 -2.69 9.41 -3.74
CA ALA A 60 -1.27 9.02 -3.68
C ALA A 60 -0.32 10.19 -3.99
N ILE A 61 -0.66 11.02 -4.98
CA ILE A 61 0.13 12.20 -5.35
C ILE A 61 0.11 13.22 -4.21
N THR A 62 -1.06 13.48 -3.64
CA THR A 62 -1.23 14.44 -2.55
C THR A 62 -0.39 14.05 -1.34
N ILE A 63 -0.40 12.77 -0.94
CA ILE A 63 0.42 12.34 0.21
C ILE A 63 1.92 12.35 -0.10
N TYR A 64 2.33 12.06 -1.34
CA TYR A 64 3.72 12.16 -1.75
C TYR A 64 4.25 13.60 -1.61
N ILE A 65 3.48 14.58 -2.10
CA ILE A 65 3.84 15.99 -1.99
C ILE A 65 3.71 16.47 -0.54
N ALA A 66 2.62 16.14 0.14
CA ALA A 66 2.36 16.57 1.52
C ALA A 66 3.44 16.08 2.49
N GLN A 67 4.02 14.90 2.29
CA GLN A 67 5.13 14.40 3.10
C GLN A 67 6.39 15.28 3.01
N ARG A 68 6.53 16.10 1.96
CA ARG A 68 7.65 17.03 1.81
C ARG A 68 7.41 18.37 2.52
N PHE A 69 6.16 18.76 2.71
CA PHE A 69 5.76 20.02 3.37
C PHE A 69 5.37 19.82 4.83
N ILE A 70 4.86 18.63 5.18
CA ILE A 70 4.33 18.29 6.49
C ILE A 70 5.14 17.10 7.04
N ASP A 71 5.92 17.37 8.09
CA ASP A 71 6.62 16.33 8.84
C ASP A 71 5.63 15.57 9.76
N PHE A 72 4.94 14.59 9.18
CA PHE A 72 4.05 13.69 9.92
C PHE A 72 4.76 12.96 11.08
N SER A 73 6.08 12.75 10.95
CA SER A 73 6.92 12.17 12.00
C SER A 73 7.07 13.08 13.23
N HIS A 74 7.20 14.40 13.04
CA HIS A 74 7.21 15.35 14.14
C HIS A 74 5.82 15.47 14.78
N MET A 75 4.77 15.58 13.96
CA MET A 75 3.40 15.68 14.46
C MET A 75 2.99 14.45 15.30
N SER A 76 3.34 13.25 14.85
CA SER A 76 3.08 12.02 15.60
C SER A 76 3.91 11.94 16.89
N LYS A 77 5.19 12.36 16.88
CA LYS A 77 5.99 12.47 18.11
C LYS A 77 5.39 13.43 19.12
N TYR A 78 4.90 14.60 18.70
CA TYR A 78 4.25 15.54 19.63
C TYR A 78 2.96 14.96 20.22
N PHE A 79 2.11 14.31 19.41
CA PHE A 79 0.81 13.83 19.86
C PHE A 79 0.89 12.49 20.63
N PHE A 80 1.79 11.59 20.23
CA PHE A 80 1.92 10.25 20.80
C PHE A 80 3.12 10.06 21.73
N SER A 81 3.97 11.08 21.98
CA SER A 81 5.10 10.96 22.93
C SER A 81 4.66 10.56 24.34
N GLY A 82 3.51 11.05 24.81
CA GLY A 82 2.96 10.67 26.11
C GLY A 82 2.50 9.21 26.17
N ALA A 83 1.86 8.73 25.10
CA ALA A 83 1.39 7.34 25.00
C ALA A 83 2.55 6.34 24.76
N ALA A 84 3.59 6.76 24.02
CA ALA A 84 4.77 5.96 23.74
C ALA A 84 5.58 5.67 25.02
N ARG A 85 5.70 6.64 25.93
CA ARG A 85 6.41 6.48 27.21
C ARG A 85 5.75 5.48 28.17
N ILE A 86 4.42 5.35 28.12
CA ILE A 86 3.67 4.42 28.98
C ILE A 86 3.78 2.97 28.48
N SER A 87 3.99 2.77 27.18
CA SER A 87 3.90 1.46 26.53
C SER A 87 5.20 0.67 26.47
N GLY A 88 6.37 1.27 26.70
CA GLY A 88 7.68 0.58 26.62
C GLY A 88 8.12 0.14 25.22
N TYR A 89 7.31 0.36 24.18
CA TYR A 89 7.63 0.08 22.77
C TYR A 89 7.50 1.36 21.93
N GLU A 90 8.37 2.34 22.21
CA GLU A 90 8.26 3.69 21.65
C GLU A 90 8.29 3.70 20.11
N THR A 91 9.11 2.85 19.48
CA THR A 91 9.28 2.85 18.03
C THR A 91 8.04 2.34 17.29
N THR A 92 7.40 1.27 17.76
CA THR A 92 6.20 0.71 17.12
C THR A 92 4.98 1.60 17.33
N VAL A 93 4.84 2.20 18.51
CA VAL A 93 3.76 3.14 18.82
C VAL A 93 3.88 4.42 17.98
N LEU A 94 5.09 4.95 17.81
CA LEU A 94 5.32 6.11 16.95
C LEU A 94 5.09 5.80 15.47
N LEU A 95 5.53 4.64 14.98
CA LEU A 95 5.27 4.23 13.59
C LEU A 95 3.77 4.05 13.32
N ALA A 96 3.05 3.39 14.24
CA ALA A 96 1.60 3.26 14.16
C ALA A 96 0.90 4.64 14.22
N GLY A 97 1.40 5.55 15.06
CA GLY A 97 0.94 6.93 15.14
C GLY A 97 1.12 7.70 13.83
N VAL A 98 2.28 7.57 13.17
CA VAL A 98 2.52 8.18 11.85
C VAL A 98 1.58 7.62 10.79
N LEU A 99 1.37 6.30 10.78
CA LEU A 99 0.42 5.65 9.85
C LEU A 99 -1.01 6.15 10.08
N LEU A 100 -1.44 6.25 11.34
CA LEU A 100 -2.74 6.81 11.70
C LEU A 100 -2.86 8.28 11.30
N CYS A 101 -1.86 9.12 11.58
CA CYS A 101 -1.87 10.53 11.16
C CYS A 101 -1.98 10.67 9.64
N LYS A 102 -1.24 9.85 8.88
CA LYS A 102 -1.32 9.82 7.41
C LYS A 102 -2.71 9.37 6.93
N LEU A 103 -3.28 8.34 7.54
CA LEU A 103 -4.63 7.86 7.23
C LEU A 103 -5.71 8.89 7.55
N LEU A 104 -5.63 9.56 8.71
CA LEU A 104 -6.56 10.62 9.09
C LEU A 104 -6.47 11.83 8.16
N PHE A 105 -5.25 12.25 7.81
CA PHE A 105 -5.03 13.32 6.85
C PHE A 105 -5.61 12.99 5.47
N LEU A 106 -5.36 11.78 4.97
CA LEU A 106 -5.92 11.28 3.73
C LEU A 106 -7.45 11.15 3.78
N TRP A 107 -7.99 10.70 4.91
CA TRP A 107 -9.43 10.60 5.12
C TRP A 107 -10.09 11.99 5.14
N PHE A 108 -9.46 12.98 5.76
CA PHE A 108 -9.89 14.37 5.71
C PHE A 108 -9.91 14.90 4.27
N LEU A 109 -8.85 14.64 3.50
CA LEU A 109 -8.74 15.05 2.11
C LEU A 109 -9.80 14.37 1.22
N TYR A 110 -10.08 13.09 1.46
CA TYR A 110 -11.14 12.33 0.83
C TYR A 110 -12.53 12.88 1.15
N SER A 111 -12.80 13.23 2.42
CA SER A 111 -14.07 13.85 2.83
C SER A 111 -14.31 15.19 2.15
N LYS A 112 -13.25 15.96 1.90
CA LYS A 112 -13.32 17.26 1.20
C LYS A 112 -13.31 17.16 -0.32
N LYS A 113 -13.27 15.94 -0.90
CA LYS A 113 -13.19 15.69 -2.36
C LYS A 113 -12.08 16.49 -3.07
N VAL A 114 -11.00 16.81 -2.37
CA VAL A 114 -9.87 17.54 -2.97
C VAL A 114 -8.97 16.50 -3.62
N PHE A 115 -9.13 16.31 -4.92
CA PHE A 115 -8.29 15.41 -5.71
C PHE A 115 -7.35 16.26 -6.57
N LEU A 116 -6.05 16.21 -6.26
CA LEU A 116 -5.03 16.79 -7.15
C LEU A 116 -4.93 15.89 -8.38
N ARG A 117 -5.52 16.36 -9.49
CA ARG A 117 -5.39 15.76 -10.81
C ARG A 117 -4.27 16.51 -11.53
N VAL A 118 -3.21 15.78 -11.92
CA VAL A 118 -2.14 16.27 -12.79
C VAL A 118 -2.47 15.88 -14.23
#